data_AF-A0A436CC43-F1
#
_entry.id   AF-A0A436CC43-F1
#
_cell.length_a   1.000
_cell.length_b   1.000
_cell.length_c   1.000
_cell.angle_alpha   90.00
_cell.angle_beta   90.00
_cell.angle_gamma   90.00
#
_symmetry.space_group_name_H-M   'P 1'
#
loop_
_entity.id
_entity.type
_entity.pdbx_description
1 polymer ?
#
loop_
_entity_poly.entity_id
_entity_poly.type
_entity_poly.pdbx_seq_one_letter_code
_entity_poly.pdbx_strand_id
1 'polypeptide(L)'
;LARGRSTFMVEMVETAAILNQAGERALVILDEIGRGTATFDGLSIAWAAVEYLHEKNRCRAIFATHFHEMTSLAGKLARLHNVTMRVKEWENDVVFLHEVGKGAADRSYGVQVARLAGLPEAVVDRAKEVLHQLEEGEVSGKTNRLVDDLPLFSVAVKREAPKPIKSDALGAALGDINPDEMTPREALEALYRLKGLAGT
;
A
#
# COMPACT_ATOMS: atom_id res chain seq x y z
N LEU A 1 1.05 27.46 -11.02
CA LEU A 1 -0.36 27.35 -10.58
C LEU A 1 -1.25 27.68 -11.78
N ALA A 2 -1.82 26.65 -12.41
CA ALA A 2 -2.51 26.74 -13.69
C ALA A 2 -3.75 27.63 -13.62
N ARG A 3 -3.91 28.51 -14.61
CA ARG A 3 -5.03 29.46 -14.77
C ARG A 3 -6.36 28.71 -14.94
N GLY A 4 -7.16 28.61 -13.89
CA GLY A 4 -8.62 28.39 -13.94
C GLY A 4 -9.14 27.08 -14.58
N ARG A 5 -8.29 26.09 -14.83
CA ARG A 5 -8.70 24.78 -15.35
C ARG A 5 -8.69 23.75 -14.23
N SER A 6 -9.64 22.80 -14.27
CA SER A 6 -9.63 21.62 -13.40
C SER A 6 -8.29 20.90 -13.54
N THR A 7 -7.75 20.40 -12.43
CA THR A 7 -6.53 19.58 -12.40
C THR A 7 -6.63 18.40 -13.36
N PHE A 8 -7.80 17.75 -13.39
CA PHE A 8 -8.07 16.67 -14.34
C PHE A 8 -8.03 17.14 -15.80
N MET A 9 -8.54 18.34 -16.11
CA MET A 9 -8.47 18.87 -17.48
C MET A 9 -7.03 19.17 -17.91
N VAL A 10 -6.19 19.64 -16.99
CA VAL A 10 -4.76 19.87 -17.27
C VAL A 10 -4.08 18.53 -17.59
N GLU A 11 -4.32 17.51 -16.77
CA GLU A 11 -3.82 16.15 -16.96
C GLU A 11 -4.25 15.55 -18.32
N MET A 12 -5.50 15.76 -18.73
CA MET A 12 -6.01 15.30 -20.03
C MET A 12 -5.36 16.04 -21.20
N VAL A 13 -5.10 17.34 -21.07
CA VAL A 13 -4.40 18.12 -22.11
C VAL A 13 -2.94 17.67 -22.23
N GLU A 14 -2.27 17.40 -21.12
CA GLU A 14 -0.89 16.90 -21.10
C GLU A 14 -0.82 15.50 -21.71
N THR A 15 -1.73 14.60 -21.32
CA THR A 15 -1.85 13.25 -21.90
C THR A 15 -2.11 13.32 -23.40
N ALA A 16 -3.05 14.17 -23.84
CA ALA A 16 -3.32 14.38 -25.26
C ALA A 16 -2.09 14.88 -26.02
N ALA A 17 -1.32 15.81 -25.45
CA ALA A 17 -0.08 16.28 -26.08
C ALA A 17 0.93 15.15 -26.27
N ILE A 18 1.12 14.29 -25.27
CA ILE A 18 1.99 13.11 -25.33
C ILE A 18 1.52 12.16 -26.43
N LEU A 19 0.26 11.74 -26.41
CA LEU A 19 -0.27 10.75 -27.36
C LEU A 19 -0.21 11.25 -28.80
N ASN A 20 -0.43 12.54 -29.05
CA ASN A 20 -0.39 13.12 -30.40
C ASN A 20 1.02 13.36 -30.93
N GLN A 21 2.04 13.46 -30.08
CA GLN A 21 3.41 13.84 -30.49
C GLN A 21 4.44 12.72 -30.33
N ALA A 22 4.19 11.73 -29.48
CA ALA A 22 5.13 10.63 -29.27
C ALA A 22 5.30 9.79 -30.54
N GLY A 23 6.54 9.68 -31.03
CA GLY A 23 6.91 8.72 -32.09
C GLY A 23 7.62 7.51 -31.51
N GLU A 24 7.96 6.52 -32.35
CA GLU A 24 8.57 5.24 -31.91
C GLU A 24 9.85 5.40 -31.08
N ARG A 25 10.60 6.49 -31.29
CA ARG A 25 11.87 6.77 -30.57
C ARG A 25 11.67 7.47 -29.22
N ALA A 26 10.45 7.87 -28.87
CA ALA A 26 10.15 8.54 -27.62
C ALA A 26 10.29 7.58 -26.42
N LEU A 27 10.57 8.18 -25.26
CA LEU A 27 10.38 7.57 -23.95
C LEU A 27 9.26 8.35 -23.25
N VAL A 28 8.15 7.68 -23.00
CA VAL A 28 6.98 8.25 -22.34
C VAL A 28 6.95 7.77 -20.89
N ILE A 29 6.68 8.68 -19.95
CA ILE A 29 6.49 8.36 -18.54
C ILE A 29 5.13 8.92 -18.14
N LEU A 30 4.24 8.06 -17.68
CA LEU A 30 2.91 8.41 -17.20
C LEU A 30 2.79 7.95 -15.75
N ASP A 31 2.32 8.85 -14.90
CA ASP A 31 2.23 8.63 -13.46
C ASP A 31 0.82 8.92 -12.98
N GLU A 32 0.10 7.86 -12.61
CA GLU A 32 -1.25 7.86 -12.03
C GLU A 32 -2.30 8.65 -12.82
N ILE A 33 -2.30 8.50 -14.15
CA ILE A 33 -3.34 9.16 -14.96
C ILE A 33 -4.73 8.59 -14.64
N GLY A 34 -5.75 9.43 -14.67
CA GLY A 34 -7.14 9.07 -14.41
C GLY A 34 -7.58 9.20 -12.95
N ARG A 35 -6.72 9.66 -12.02
CA ARG A 35 -7.07 9.77 -10.59
C ARG A 35 -8.06 10.88 -10.24
N GLY A 36 -8.19 11.89 -11.11
CA GLY A 36 -9.02 13.08 -10.86
C GLY A 36 -10.50 12.96 -11.25
N THR A 37 -10.97 11.76 -11.59
CA THR A 37 -12.33 11.48 -12.08
C THR A 37 -12.89 10.20 -11.44
N ALA A 38 -14.12 9.80 -11.80
CA ALA A 38 -14.70 8.55 -11.36
C ALA A 38 -13.78 7.36 -11.71
N THR A 39 -13.68 6.38 -10.80
CA THR A 39 -12.73 5.26 -10.91
C THR A 39 -12.83 4.53 -12.27
N PHE A 40 -14.05 4.23 -12.73
CA PHE A 40 -14.25 3.54 -14.01
C PHE A 40 -13.91 4.41 -15.22
N ASP A 41 -14.16 5.72 -15.15
CA ASP A 41 -13.77 6.66 -16.22
C ASP A 41 -12.24 6.77 -16.29
N GLY A 42 -11.59 6.92 -15.13
CA GLY A 42 -10.15 7.00 -15.00
C GLY A 42 -9.45 5.75 -15.52
N LEU A 43 -9.91 4.57 -15.09
CA LEU A 43 -9.44 3.28 -15.59
C LEU A 43 -9.60 3.17 -17.10
N SER A 44 -10.76 3.53 -17.64
CA SER A 44 -11.05 3.42 -19.08
C SER A 44 -10.14 4.32 -19.93
N ILE A 45 -9.89 5.54 -19.47
CA ILE A 45 -8.98 6.48 -20.13
C ILE A 45 -7.53 5.95 -20.05
N ALA A 46 -7.10 5.52 -18.87
CA ALA A 46 -5.78 4.96 -18.65
C ALA A 46 -5.52 3.74 -19.55
N TRP A 47 -6.50 2.84 -19.63
CA TRP A 47 -6.47 1.65 -20.48
C TRP A 47 -6.30 2.02 -21.95
N ALA A 48 -7.17 2.88 -22.48
CA ALA A 48 -7.12 3.32 -23.87
C ALA A 48 -5.81 4.05 -24.21
N ALA A 49 -5.27 4.85 -23.28
CA ALA A 49 -4.00 5.54 -23.47
C ALA A 49 -2.82 4.55 -23.60
N VAL A 50 -2.77 3.51 -22.75
CA VAL A 50 -1.74 2.46 -22.83
C VAL A 50 -1.86 1.66 -24.13
N GLU A 51 -3.07 1.27 -24.53
CA GLU A 51 -3.30 0.61 -25.82
C GLU A 51 -2.84 1.48 -26.99
N TYR A 52 -3.13 2.79 -26.97
CA TYR A 52 -2.71 3.71 -28.03
C TYR A 52 -1.18 3.87 -28.08
N LEU A 53 -0.52 4.05 -26.93
CA LEU A 53 0.95 4.08 -26.85
C LEU A 53 1.57 2.80 -27.39
N HIS A 54 0.97 1.65 -27.07
CA HIS A 54 1.43 0.34 -27.53
C HIS A 54 1.22 0.16 -29.04
N GLU A 55 0.01 0.32 -29.56
CA GLU A 55 -0.33 -0.02 -30.94
C GLU A 55 0.02 1.07 -31.96
N LYS A 56 -0.14 2.34 -31.59
CA LYS A 56 0.00 3.49 -32.51
C LYS A 56 1.36 4.17 -32.38
N ASN A 57 1.70 4.68 -31.19
CA ASN A 57 2.99 5.38 -31.02
C ASN A 57 4.16 4.40 -31.06
N ARG A 58 3.94 3.15 -30.61
CA ARG A 58 4.92 2.05 -30.54
C ARG A 58 6.22 2.46 -29.83
N CYS A 59 6.14 3.42 -28.91
CA CYS A 59 7.27 3.98 -28.19
C CYS A 59 7.60 3.16 -26.93
N ARG A 60 8.72 3.50 -26.27
CA ARG A 60 9.01 2.99 -24.93
C ARG A 60 8.18 3.78 -23.92
N ALA A 61 7.54 3.08 -22.98
CA ALA A 61 6.72 3.72 -21.96
C ALA A 61 6.93 3.10 -20.58
N ILE A 62 6.90 3.95 -19.55
CA ILE A 62 6.73 3.55 -18.14
C ILE A 62 5.39 4.10 -17.69
N PHE A 63 4.56 3.24 -17.12
CA PHE A 63 3.23 3.59 -16.65
C PHE A 63 3.09 3.19 -15.19
N ALA A 64 3.17 4.17 -14.28
CA ALA A 64 2.90 3.97 -12.87
C ALA A 64 1.41 4.17 -12.60
N THR A 65 0.77 3.23 -11.90
CA THR A 65 -0.67 3.27 -11.64
C THR A 65 -1.05 2.52 -10.37
N HIS A 66 -2.16 2.95 -9.78
CA HIS A 66 -2.84 2.26 -8.69
C HIS A 66 -3.95 1.32 -9.20
N PHE A 67 -4.28 1.33 -10.50
CA PHE A 67 -5.29 0.46 -11.07
C PHE A 67 -4.77 -0.97 -11.23
N HIS A 68 -5.23 -1.88 -10.38
CA HIS A 68 -4.82 -3.28 -10.43
C HIS A 68 -5.34 -3.97 -11.71
N GLU A 69 -6.51 -3.57 -12.20
CA GLU A 69 -7.17 -4.10 -13.40
C GLU A 69 -6.29 -3.96 -14.65
N MET A 70 -5.45 -2.91 -14.70
CA MET A 70 -4.50 -2.66 -15.79
C MET A 70 -3.49 -3.79 -15.96
N THR A 71 -3.20 -4.56 -14.91
CA THR A 71 -2.24 -5.67 -14.97
C THR A 71 -2.67 -6.76 -15.97
N SER A 72 -3.98 -6.88 -16.22
CA SER A 72 -4.53 -7.82 -17.19
C SER A 72 -4.15 -7.50 -18.65
N LEU A 73 -3.74 -6.26 -18.95
CA LEU A 73 -3.24 -5.88 -20.28
C LEU A 73 -1.99 -6.64 -20.69
N ALA A 74 -1.17 -7.11 -19.74
CA ALA A 74 0.03 -7.88 -20.04
C ALA A 74 -0.28 -9.21 -20.76
N GLY A 75 -1.49 -9.75 -20.58
CA GLY A 75 -1.96 -10.94 -21.30
C GLY A 75 -2.46 -10.64 -22.73
N LYS A 76 -2.66 -9.36 -23.08
CA LYS A 76 -3.25 -8.93 -24.35
C LYS A 76 -2.23 -8.22 -25.25
N LEU A 77 -1.33 -7.44 -24.66
CA LEU A 77 -0.36 -6.61 -25.37
C LEU A 77 1.03 -7.26 -25.34
N ALA A 78 1.49 -7.77 -26.47
CA ALA A 78 2.68 -8.63 -26.57
C ALA A 78 3.99 -8.01 -26.05
N ARG A 79 4.10 -6.67 -26.02
CA ARG A 79 5.31 -5.96 -25.55
C ARG A 79 5.14 -5.35 -24.16
N LEU A 80 3.98 -5.53 -23.53
CA LEU A 80 3.71 -5.02 -22.19
C LEU A 80 4.17 -6.04 -21.15
N HIS A 81 4.87 -5.56 -20.13
CA HIS A 81 5.30 -6.38 -19.01
C HIS A 81 4.94 -5.70 -17.70
N ASN A 82 4.33 -6.45 -16.79
CA ASN A 82 4.06 -5.95 -15.44
C ASN A 82 5.33 -6.01 -14.60
N VAL A 83 5.59 -4.91 -13.90
CA VAL A 83 6.58 -4.80 -12.84
C VAL A 83 5.94 -4.13 -11.63
N THR A 84 6.46 -4.43 -10.44
CA THR A 84 5.98 -3.89 -9.18
C THR A 84 7.15 -3.54 -8.27
N MET A 85 6.94 -2.58 -7.37
CA MET A 85 7.88 -2.30 -6.30
C MET A 85 7.77 -3.39 -5.24
N ARG A 86 8.89 -3.99 -4.86
CA ARG A 86 8.91 -5.06 -3.87
C ARG A 86 8.64 -4.53 -2.47
N VAL A 87 7.82 -5.29 -1.77
CA VAL A 87 7.37 -5.03 -0.42
C VAL A 87 7.63 -6.29 0.41
N LYS A 88 8.10 -6.11 1.65
CA LYS A 88 8.31 -7.20 2.60
C LYS A 88 7.52 -6.94 3.88
N GLU A 89 6.77 -7.93 4.34
CA GLU A 89 6.10 -7.87 5.64
C GLU A 89 7.06 -8.36 6.74
N TRP A 90 7.15 -7.62 7.83
CA TRP A 90 7.96 -7.93 9.00
C TRP A 90 7.23 -7.49 10.27
N GLU A 91 6.96 -8.40 11.21
CA GLU A 91 6.34 -8.08 12.51
C GLU A 91 5.04 -7.24 12.44
N ASN A 92 4.22 -7.49 11.41
CA ASN A 92 2.99 -6.74 11.08
C ASN A 92 3.22 -5.32 10.51
N ASP A 93 4.48 -4.99 10.19
CA ASP A 93 4.86 -3.80 9.45
C ASP A 93 5.22 -4.12 8.01
N VAL A 94 5.11 -3.10 7.17
CA VAL A 94 5.40 -3.16 5.74
C VAL A 94 6.70 -2.41 5.47
N VAL A 95 7.67 -3.11 4.87
CA VAL A 95 8.96 -2.56 4.50
C VAL A 95 9.04 -2.42 2.97
N PHE A 96 9.21 -1.19 2.50
CA PHE A 96 9.44 -0.89 1.09
C PHE A 96 10.90 -1.16 0.74
N LEU A 97 11.14 -2.14 -0.15
CA LEU A 97 12.51 -2.52 -0.52
C LEU A 97 13.12 -1.58 -1.57
N HIS A 98 12.31 -0.69 -2.17
CA HIS A 98 12.68 0.16 -3.31
C HIS A 98 13.31 -0.61 -4.49
N GLU A 99 13.00 -1.91 -4.60
CA GLU A 99 13.47 -2.79 -5.66
C GLU A 99 12.33 -3.06 -6.65
N VAL A 100 12.59 -2.91 -7.95
CA VAL A 100 11.61 -3.26 -8.99
C VAL A 100 11.70 -4.76 -9.29
N GLY A 101 10.59 -5.48 -9.10
CA GLY A 101 10.43 -6.89 -9.43
C GLY A 101 9.47 -7.13 -10.59
N LYS A 102 9.61 -8.24 -11.30
CA LYS A 102 8.62 -8.68 -12.30
C LYS A 102 7.33 -9.13 -11.62
N GLY A 103 6.20 -8.88 -12.28
CA GLY A 103 4.87 -9.29 -11.82
C GLY A 103 3.98 -8.12 -11.47
N ALA A 104 2.77 -8.44 -11.02
CA ALA A 104 1.82 -7.49 -10.46
C ALA A 104 1.89 -7.54 -8.93
N ALA A 105 1.46 -6.46 -8.26
CA ALA A 105 1.23 -6.50 -6.82
C ALA A 105 0.12 -7.52 -6.50
N ASP A 106 0.32 -8.28 -5.43
CA ASP A 106 -0.58 -9.31 -4.91
C ASP A 106 -1.74 -8.73 -4.07
N ARG A 107 -1.54 -7.54 -3.50
CA ARG A 107 -2.46 -6.89 -2.56
C ARG A 107 -2.24 -5.38 -2.50
N SER A 108 -3.25 -4.65 -2.06
CA SER A 108 -3.13 -3.23 -1.72
C SER A 108 -2.64 -3.07 -0.29
N TYR A 109 -1.65 -2.19 -0.09
CA TYR A 109 -1.04 -1.93 1.22
C TYR A 109 -1.48 -0.59 1.83
N GLY A 110 -2.60 -0.03 1.36
CA GLY A 110 -3.03 1.33 1.72
C GLY A 110 -3.24 1.54 3.23
N VAL A 111 -3.83 0.57 3.91
CA VAL A 111 -4.08 0.66 5.37
C VAL A 111 -2.76 0.55 6.16
N GLN A 112 -1.82 -0.25 5.68
CA GLN A 112 -0.49 -0.40 6.28
C GLN A 112 0.37 0.85 6.05
N VAL A 113 0.28 1.48 4.88
CA VAL A 113 0.89 2.79 4.60
C VAL A 113 0.33 3.85 5.54
N ALA A 114 -0.97 3.85 5.80
CA ALA A 114 -1.58 4.77 6.75
C ALA A 114 -1.04 4.60 8.18
N ARG A 115 -0.83 3.35 8.63
CA ARG A 115 -0.16 3.08 9.91
C ARG A 115 1.26 3.63 9.95
N LEU A 116 2.05 3.41 8.90
CA LEU A 116 3.41 3.94 8.77
C LEU A 116 3.45 5.48 8.75
N ALA A 117 2.42 6.12 8.18
CA ALA A 117 2.26 7.57 8.19
C ALA A 117 1.89 8.13 9.58
N GLY A 118 1.67 7.27 10.58
CA GLY A 118 1.36 7.67 11.95
C GLY A 118 -0.13 7.95 12.19
N LEU A 119 -1.03 7.39 11.37
CA LEU A 119 -2.46 7.47 11.69
C LEU A 119 -2.74 6.77 13.04
N PRO A 120 -3.67 7.28 13.86
CA PRO A 120 -4.02 6.66 15.14
C PRO A 120 -4.45 5.19 14.96
N GLU A 121 -4.03 4.32 15.88
CA GLU A 121 -4.32 2.87 15.82
C GLU A 121 -5.83 2.60 15.66
N ALA A 122 -6.68 3.34 16.37
CA ALA A 122 -8.14 3.24 16.25
C ALA A 122 -8.67 3.53 14.82
N VAL A 123 -8.02 4.42 14.07
CA VAL A 123 -8.39 4.72 12.67
C VAL A 123 -7.92 3.59 11.75
N VAL A 124 -6.71 3.10 11.95
CA VAL A 124 -6.14 1.97 11.18
C VAL A 124 -7.00 0.72 11.37
N ASP A 125 -7.39 0.40 12.60
CA ASP A 125 -8.19 -0.78 12.90
C ASP A 125 -9.60 -0.66 12.32
N ARG A 126 -10.23 0.53 12.41
CA ARG A 126 -11.51 0.76 11.73
C ARG A 126 -11.38 0.63 10.21
N ALA A 127 -10.30 1.13 9.62
CA ALA A 127 -10.06 1.01 8.18
C ALA A 127 -9.91 -0.46 7.75
N LYS A 128 -9.26 -1.31 8.56
CA LYS A 128 -9.19 -2.76 8.32
C LYS A 128 -10.58 -3.42 8.34
N GLU A 129 -11.40 -3.09 9.33
CA GLU A 129 -12.77 -3.61 9.41
C GLU A 129 -13.61 -3.21 8.19
N VAL A 130 -13.54 -1.93 7.78
CA VAL A 130 -14.25 -1.42 6.60
C VAL A 130 -13.76 -2.13 5.33
N LEU A 131 -12.45 -2.29 5.17
CA LEU A 131 -11.88 -2.98 4.01
C LEU A 131 -12.39 -4.43 3.93
N HIS A 132 -12.38 -5.16 5.04
CA HIS A 132 -12.89 -6.52 5.11
C HIS A 132 -14.37 -6.61 4.68
N GLN A 133 -15.20 -5.68 5.16
CA GLN A 133 -16.62 -5.62 4.79
C GLN A 133 -16.84 -5.33 3.29
N LEU A 134 -16.02 -4.45 2.71
CA LEU A 134 -16.09 -4.13 1.28
C LEU A 134 -15.67 -5.33 0.42
N GLU A 135 -14.59 -6.02 0.80
CA GLU A 135 -14.11 -7.22 0.10
C GLU A 135 -15.14 -8.36 0.15
N GLU A 136 -15.74 -8.63 1.33
CA GLU A 136 -16.83 -9.63 1.45
C GLU A 136 -18.08 -9.24 0.64
N GLY A 137 -18.35 -7.93 0.58
CA GLY A 137 -19.45 -7.34 -0.15
C GLY A 137 -19.37 -7.44 -1.67
N GLU A 138 -18.18 -7.24 -2.20
CA GLU A 138 -17.86 -7.44 -3.62
C GLU A 138 -18.00 -8.91 -4.00
N VAL A 139 -17.53 -9.83 -3.15
CA VAL A 139 -17.68 -11.29 -3.36
C VAL A 139 -19.15 -11.71 -3.35
N SER A 140 -19.99 -11.07 -2.54
CA SER A 140 -21.44 -11.36 -2.48
C SER A 140 -22.29 -10.64 -3.55
N GLY A 141 -21.71 -9.77 -4.40
CA GLY A 141 -22.44 -9.02 -5.43
C GLY A 141 -23.43 -7.98 -4.89
N LYS A 142 -23.25 -7.50 -3.64
CA LYS A 142 -24.15 -6.57 -2.94
C LYS A 142 -23.50 -5.21 -2.62
N THR A 143 -22.62 -4.72 -3.50
CA THR A 143 -21.86 -3.47 -3.32
C THR A 143 -22.73 -2.24 -3.03
N ASN A 144 -23.91 -2.15 -3.64
CA ASN A 144 -24.77 -0.96 -3.49
C ASN A 144 -25.50 -0.83 -2.14
N ARG A 145 -25.39 -1.81 -1.22
CA ARG A 145 -26.00 -1.73 0.12
C ARG A 145 -25.01 -1.47 1.24
N LEU A 146 -23.72 -1.64 1.01
CA LEU A 146 -22.71 -1.58 2.07
C LEU A 146 -22.29 -0.16 2.42
N VAL A 147 -22.28 0.77 1.46
CA VAL A 147 -21.92 2.17 1.71
C VAL A 147 -22.94 2.86 2.61
N ASP A 148 -24.22 2.51 2.48
CA ASP A 148 -25.30 3.01 3.34
C ASP A 148 -25.33 2.36 4.73
N ASP A 149 -24.85 1.11 4.85
CA ASP A 149 -24.75 0.37 6.12
C ASP A 149 -23.42 0.60 6.87
N LEU A 150 -22.47 1.36 6.27
CA LEU A 150 -21.32 1.86 7.01
C LEU A 150 -21.87 2.80 8.09
N PRO A 151 -21.76 2.46 9.39
CA PRO A 151 -22.36 3.28 10.41
C PRO A 151 -21.50 4.52 10.54
N LEU A 152 -21.91 5.59 9.84
CA LEU A 152 -21.26 6.89 9.69
C LEU A 152 -20.94 7.57 11.04
N PHE A 153 -21.50 7.04 12.13
CA PHE A 153 -21.34 7.51 13.51
C PHE A 153 -21.07 6.42 14.54
N SER A 154 -20.64 5.22 14.15
CA SER A 154 -20.21 4.19 15.13
C SER A 154 -18.78 4.39 15.63
N VAL A 155 -18.35 5.64 15.82
CA VAL A 155 -17.25 5.91 16.75
C VAL A 155 -17.84 5.86 18.17
N ALA A 156 -18.36 4.68 18.55
CA ALA A 156 -18.21 4.30 19.93
C ALA A 156 -16.70 4.11 20.09
N VAL A 157 -16.03 5.12 20.66
CA VAL A 157 -14.69 4.94 21.22
C VAL A 157 -14.84 3.82 22.24
N LYS A 158 -14.74 2.56 21.80
CA LYS A 158 -14.33 1.48 22.66
C LYS A 158 -12.96 1.94 23.10
N ARG A 159 -12.89 2.52 24.30
CA ARG A 159 -11.69 2.46 25.11
C ARG A 159 -11.35 0.98 25.14
N GLU A 160 -10.46 0.55 24.27
CA GLU A 160 -9.79 -0.71 24.48
C GLU A 160 -9.24 -0.60 25.89
N ALA A 161 -9.76 -1.44 26.79
CA ALA A 161 -9.04 -1.71 28.02
C ALA A 161 -7.61 -2.05 27.58
N PRO A 162 -6.58 -1.43 28.18
CA PRO A 162 -5.21 -1.63 27.74
C PRO A 162 -4.99 -3.12 27.57
N LYS A 163 -4.65 -3.54 26.33
CA LYS A 163 -4.26 -4.93 26.06
C LYS A 163 -3.28 -5.28 27.17
N PRO A 164 -3.50 -6.36 27.96
CA PRO A 164 -2.56 -6.71 29.00
C PRO A 164 -1.23 -6.84 28.31
N ILE A 165 -0.30 -5.94 28.65
CA ILE A 165 1.09 -6.04 28.25
C ILE A 165 1.44 -7.47 28.63
N LYS A 166 1.68 -8.35 27.64
CA LYS A 166 2.30 -9.64 27.92
C LYS A 166 3.52 -9.26 28.73
N SER A 167 3.52 -9.58 30.03
CA SER A 167 4.54 -9.09 30.95
C SER A 167 5.87 -9.44 30.33
N ASP A 168 6.58 -8.43 29.85
CA ASP A 168 7.90 -8.60 29.24
C ASP A 168 8.90 -8.79 30.38
N ALA A 169 8.71 -9.89 31.12
CA ALA A 169 9.52 -10.25 32.27
C ALA A 169 10.99 -10.40 31.87
N LEU A 170 11.24 -10.74 30.59
CA LEU A 170 12.57 -10.80 30.01
C LEU A 170 13.14 -9.39 29.76
N GLY A 171 12.39 -8.49 29.12
CA GLY A 171 12.82 -7.11 28.88
C GLY A 171 13.01 -6.32 30.17
N ALA A 172 12.16 -6.52 31.18
CA ALA A 172 12.35 -5.93 32.52
C ALA A 172 13.63 -6.48 33.18
N ALA A 173 13.84 -7.79 33.16
CA ALA A 173 15.05 -8.39 33.72
C ALA A 173 16.33 -7.99 32.98
N LEU A 174 16.26 -7.70 31.67
CA LEU A 174 17.37 -7.14 30.89
C LEU A 174 17.64 -5.68 31.25
N GLY A 175 16.59 -4.87 31.44
CA GLY A 175 16.72 -3.46 31.82
C GLY A 175 17.36 -3.24 33.19
N ASP A 176 17.19 -4.19 34.11
CA ASP A 176 17.76 -4.14 35.46
C ASP A 176 19.25 -4.56 35.53
N ILE A 177 19.83 -5.02 34.42
CA ILE A 177 21.24 -5.47 34.39
C ILE A 177 22.15 -4.28 34.10
N ASN A 178 23.09 -4.02 35.01
CA ASN A 178 24.20 -3.10 34.79
C ASN A 178 25.53 -3.87 34.68
N PRO A 179 26.04 -4.14 33.46
CA PRO A 179 27.23 -4.95 33.26
C PRO A 179 28.50 -4.40 33.92
N ASP A 180 28.58 -3.07 34.07
CA ASP A 180 29.78 -2.39 34.59
C ASP A 180 29.92 -2.54 36.12
N GLU A 181 28.86 -2.93 36.81
CA GLU A 181 28.82 -3.11 38.28
C GLU A 181 28.79 -4.58 38.71
N MET A 182 28.90 -5.52 37.75
CA MET A 182 28.79 -6.96 38.02
C MET A 182 30.14 -7.64 38.02
N THR A 183 30.34 -8.54 38.98
CA THR A 183 31.43 -9.50 38.90
C THR A 183 31.18 -10.52 37.79
N PRO A 184 32.22 -11.16 37.23
CA PRO A 184 32.06 -12.17 36.18
C PRO A 184 31.11 -13.32 36.57
N ARG A 185 31.02 -13.66 37.85
CA ARG A 185 30.10 -14.69 38.35
C ARG A 185 28.65 -14.22 38.34
N GLU A 186 28.39 -13.00 38.80
CA GLU A 186 27.03 -12.42 38.80
C GLU A 186 26.51 -12.22 37.38
N ALA A 187 27.38 -11.81 36.45
CA ALA A 187 27.05 -11.71 35.04
C ALA A 187 26.61 -13.08 34.47
N LEU A 188 27.33 -14.15 34.80
CA LEU A 188 26.99 -15.51 34.36
C LEU A 188 25.65 -15.99 34.98
N GLU A 189 25.42 -15.73 36.26
CA GLU A 189 24.16 -16.06 36.95
C GLU A 189 22.97 -15.29 36.35
N ALA A 190 23.16 -14.02 35.97
CA ALA A 190 22.14 -13.23 35.28
C ALA A 190 21.79 -13.80 33.90
N LEU A 191 22.78 -14.28 33.12
CA LEU A 191 22.52 -14.96 31.84
C LEU A 191 21.68 -16.23 32.00
N TYR A 192 21.94 -17.04 33.02
CA TYR A 192 21.12 -18.21 33.33
C TYR A 192 19.69 -17.84 33.73
N ARG A 193 19.53 -16.77 34.52
CA ARG A 193 18.22 -16.23 34.90
C ARG A 193 17.42 -15.76 33.68
N LEU A 194 18.05 -15.02 32.76
CA LEU A 194 17.43 -14.58 31.51
C LEU A 194 17.01 -15.76 30.63
N LYS A 195 17.85 -16.78 30.51
CA LYS A 195 17.52 -18.01 29.76
C LYS A 195 16.29 -18.73 30.34
N GLY A 196 16.17 -18.78 31.67
CA GLY A 196 14.99 -19.35 32.33
C GLY A 196 13.70 -18.57 32.05
N LEU A 197 13.78 -17.25 31.89
CA LEU A 197 12.64 -16.38 31.55
C LEU A 197 12.26 -16.44 30.06
N ALA A 198 13.20 -16.76 29.18
CA ALA A 198 12.99 -16.84 27.73
C ALA A 198 12.26 -18.11 27.25
N GLY A 199 12.01 -19.09 28.12
CA GLY A 199 11.13 -20.23 27.84
C GLY A 199 11.60 -21.17 26.71
N THR A 200 12.88 -21.54 26.69
CA THR A 200 13.41 -22.68 25.89
C THR A 200 13.90 -23.81 26.77
#